data_AF-A0A1B0CN83-F1
#
_entry.id   AF-A0A1B0CN83-F1
#
_cell.length_a   1.000
_cell.length_b   1.000
_cell.length_c   1.000
_cell.angle_alpha   90.00
_cell.angle_beta   90.00
_cell.angle_gamma   90.00
#
_symmetry.space_group_name_H-M   'P 1'
#
loop_
_entity.id
_entity.type
_entity.pdbx_description
1 polymer ?
#
loop_
_entity_poly.entity_id
_entity_poly.type
_entity_poly.pdbx_seq_one_letter_code
_entity_poly.pdbx_strand_id
1 'polypeptide(L)'
;MESITGSIIPWSSEHRSKWESLCEKYPRGGELAECLTLLQTTIQELCENVILLDRKLAVEEASKGFSCSLVKILDADTSPRCIVLIATKA
;
A
#
# COMPACT_ATOMS: atom_id res chain seq x y z
N MET A 1 10.01 -25.11 18.37
CA MET A 1 8.57 -25.23 18.11
C MET A 1 8.30 -24.55 16.78
N GLU A 2 8.07 -25.34 15.73
CA GLU A 2 7.71 -24.80 14.42
C GLU A 2 6.28 -24.25 14.48
N SER A 3 6.12 -22.97 14.17
CA SER A 3 4.82 -22.31 14.06
C SER A 3 4.14 -22.81 12.79
N ILE A 4 3.08 -23.62 12.94
CA ILE A 4 2.26 -24.10 11.82
C ILE A 4 1.46 -22.92 11.27
N THR A 5 1.96 -22.32 10.18
CA THR A 5 1.26 -21.26 9.43
C THR A 5 0.06 -21.86 8.69
N GLY A 6 -1.06 -21.11 8.63
CA GLY A 6 -2.27 -21.54 7.90
C GLY A 6 -3.31 -22.29 8.73
N SER A 7 -3.12 -22.46 10.04
CA SER A 7 -4.16 -23.01 10.92
C SER A 7 -5.33 -22.03 11.05
N ILE A 8 -6.57 -22.53 10.96
CA ILE A 8 -7.78 -21.72 11.21
C ILE A 8 -7.85 -21.44 12.72
N ILE A 9 -7.59 -20.19 13.10
CA ILE A 9 -7.66 -19.76 14.50
C ILE A 9 -9.10 -19.33 14.80
N PRO A 10 -9.80 -19.99 15.74
CA PRO A 10 -11.15 -19.58 16.12
C PRO A 10 -11.12 -18.21 16.81
N TRP A 11 -12.18 -17.43 16.62
CA TRP A 11 -12.29 -16.11 17.24
C TRP A 11 -12.38 -16.22 18.77
N SER A 12 -11.46 -15.55 19.46
CA SER A 12 -11.53 -15.31 20.90
C SER A 12 -12.72 -14.43 21.29
N SER A 13 -13.04 -14.41 22.58
CA SER A 13 -14.04 -13.50 23.15
C SER A 13 -13.68 -12.02 22.92
N GLU A 14 -12.40 -11.67 22.99
CA GLU A 14 -11.92 -10.31 22.73
C GLU A 14 -12.16 -9.86 21.28
N HIS A 15 -11.95 -10.75 20.29
CA HIS A 15 -12.24 -10.44 18.89
C HIS A 15 -13.74 -10.18 18.68
N ARG A 16 -14.60 -11.00 19.30
CA ARG A 16 -16.07 -10.85 19.21
C ARG A 16 -16.54 -9.55 19.85
N SER A 17 -16.08 -9.25 21.06
CA SER A 17 -16.44 -8.01 21.77
C SER A 17 -15.98 -6.75 21.00
N LYS A 18 -14.78 -6.76 20.43
CA LYS A 18 -14.31 -5.65 19.56
C LYS A 18 -15.18 -5.50 18.32
N TRP A 19 -15.56 -6.61 17.68
CA TRP A 19 -16.42 -6.58 16.51
C TRP A 19 -17.81 -6.03 16.82
N GLU A 20 -18.44 -6.49 17.90
CA GLU A 20 -19.73 -5.98 18.37
C GLU A 20 -19.67 -4.47 18.65
N SER A 21 -18.63 -4.02 19.36
CA SER A 21 -18.40 -2.59 19.60
C SER A 21 -18.25 -1.77 18.32
N LEU A 22 -17.59 -2.32 17.28
CA LEU A 22 -17.46 -1.68 15.98
C LEU A 22 -18.81 -1.61 15.24
N CYS A 23 -19.62 -2.67 15.31
CA CYS A 23 -20.96 -2.70 14.72
C CYS A 23 -21.90 -1.68 15.38
N GLU A 24 -21.83 -1.54 16.70
CA GLU A 24 -22.61 -0.53 17.44
C GLU A 24 -22.15 0.89 17.09
N LYS A 25 -20.83 1.10 17.03
CA LYS A 25 -20.25 2.41 16.70
C LYS A 25 -20.52 2.83 15.25
N TYR A 26 -20.57 1.86 14.34
CA TYR A 26 -20.79 2.09 12.91
C TYR A 26 -21.93 1.20 12.39
N PRO A 27 -23.20 1.57 12.63
CA PRO A 27 -24.34 0.77 12.18
C PRO A 27 -24.40 0.55 10.66
N ARG A 28 -23.84 1.48 9.88
CA ARG A 28 -23.65 1.37 8.41
C ARG A 28 -22.19 1.14 8.03
N GLY A 29 -21.44 0.45 8.89
CA GLY A 29 -19.99 0.27 8.76
C GLY A 29 -19.58 -0.40 7.44
N GLY A 30 -20.41 -1.30 6.89
CA GLY A 30 -20.17 -1.91 5.58
C GLY A 30 -20.16 -0.88 4.44
N GLU A 31 -21.20 -0.04 4.36
CA GLU A 31 -21.29 1.02 3.34
C GLU A 31 -20.18 2.06 3.50
N LEU A 32 -19.83 2.39 4.75
CA LEU A 32 -18.70 3.27 5.05
C LEU A 32 -17.38 2.66 4.57
N ALA A 33 -17.14 1.38 4.86
CA ALA A 33 -15.93 0.69 4.43
C ALA A 33 -15.81 0.64 2.90
N GLU A 34 -16.91 0.41 2.19
CA GLU A 34 -16.95 0.45 0.73
C GLU A 34 -16.61 1.84 0.19
N CYS A 35 -17.27 2.89 0.69
CA CYS A 35 -16.98 4.28 0.32
C CYS A 35 -15.51 4.66 0.57
N LEU A 36 -14.97 4.28 1.72
CA LEU A 36 -13.58 4.55 2.08
C LEU A 36 -12.61 3.76 1.18
N THR A 37 -12.95 2.53 0.82
CA THR A 37 -12.13 1.71 -0.09
C THR A 37 -12.09 2.33 -1.48
N LEU A 38 -13.22 2.83 -1.99
CA LEU A 38 -13.28 3.55 -3.27
C LEU A 38 -12.44 4.83 -3.23
N LEU A 39 -12.57 5.62 -2.16
CA LEU A 39 -11.77 6.83 -1.97
C LEU A 39 -10.28 6.49 -1.92
N GLN A 40 -9.89 5.50 -1.11
CA GLN A 40 -8.51 5.04 -1.01
C GLN A 40 -7.97 4.62 -2.37
N THR A 41 -8.73 3.82 -3.12
CA THR A 41 -8.33 3.37 -4.47
C THR A 41 -8.15 4.55 -5.42
N THR A 42 -9.01 5.56 -5.33
CA THR A 42 -8.98 6.74 -6.21
C THR A 42 -7.77 7.64 -5.92
N ILE A 43 -7.39 7.80 -4.65
CA ILE A 43 -6.26 8.68 -4.26
C ILE A 43 -4.91 7.96 -4.25
N GLN A 44 -4.91 6.63 -4.28
CA GLN A 44 -3.69 5.83 -4.10
C GLN A 44 -2.59 6.19 -5.11
N GLU A 45 -2.92 6.37 -6.39
CA GLU A 45 -1.93 6.75 -7.41
C GLU A 45 -1.26 8.10 -7.12
N LEU A 46 -2.03 9.07 -6.62
CA LEU A 46 -1.48 10.37 -6.22
C LEU A 46 -0.48 10.22 -5.06
N CYS A 47 -0.86 9.47 -4.02
CA CYS A 47 0.00 9.23 -2.87
C CYS A 47 1.29 8.49 -3.27
N GLU A 48 1.19 7.47 -4.11
CA GLU A 48 2.34 6.72 -4.63
C GLU A 48 3.28 7.63 -5.43
N ASN A 49 2.75 8.46 -6.32
CA ASN A 49 3.54 9.39 -7.13
C ASN A 49 4.29 10.44 -6.30
N VAL A 50 3.68 10.94 -5.22
CA VAL A 50 4.35 11.90 -4.30
C VAL A 50 5.56 11.24 -3.63
N ILE A 51 5.42 10.00 -3.16
CA ILE A 51 6.52 9.26 -2.54
C ILE A 51 7.63 8.99 -3.57
N LEU A 52 7.27 8.57 -4.79
CA LEU A 52 8.24 8.31 -5.85
C LEU A 52 9.03 9.57 -6.24
N LEU A 53 8.38 10.73 -6.28
CA LEU A 53 9.04 12.00 -6.54
C LEU A 53 10.04 12.34 -5.42
N ASP A 54 9.63 12.25 -4.16
CA ASP A 54 10.51 12.46 -2.99
C ASP A 54 11.75 11.56 -3.05
N ARG A 55 11.55 10.26 -3.33
CA ARG A 55 12.66 9.30 -3.47
C ARG A 55 13.58 9.63 -4.63
N LYS A 56 13.04 10.04 -5.79
CA LYS A 56 13.83 10.45 -6.95
C LYS A 56 14.73 11.63 -6.58
N LEU A 57 14.16 12.69 -5.99
CA LEU A 57 14.90 13.89 -5.62
C LEU A 57 16.00 13.60 -4.60
N ALA A 58 15.70 12.77 -3.59
CA ALA A 58 16.67 12.38 -2.58
C ALA A 58 17.87 11.63 -3.18
N VAL A 59 17.63 10.76 -4.17
CA VAL A 59 18.72 10.07 -4.88
C VAL A 59 19.51 11.07 -5.72
N GLU A 60 18.85 11.92 -6.52
CA GLU A 60 19.53 12.94 -7.33
C GLU A 60 20.45 13.85 -6.50
N GLU A 61 20.02 14.24 -5.30
CA GLU A 61 20.82 15.04 -4.37
C GLU A 61 22.03 14.27 -3.82
N ALA A 62 21.83 13.01 -3.43
CA ALA A 62 22.89 12.16 -2.87
C ALA A 62 23.92 11.74 -3.93
N SER A 63 23.48 11.55 -5.18
CA SER A 63 24.28 11.01 -6.26
C SER A 63 24.75 12.11 -7.22
N LYS A 64 25.74 12.91 -6.79
CA LYS A 64 26.44 13.86 -7.68
C LYS A 64 27.08 13.10 -8.84
N GLY A 65 26.45 13.09 -10.01
CA GLY A 65 26.91 12.39 -11.22
C GLY A 65 26.07 11.20 -11.67
N PHE A 66 24.86 11.01 -11.14
CA PHE A 66 23.90 10.05 -11.69
C PHE A 66 22.65 10.77 -12.20
N SER A 67 22.14 10.31 -13.34
CA SER A 67 20.84 10.68 -13.86
C SER A 67 19.78 9.71 -13.32
N CYS A 68 18.70 10.23 -12.75
CA CYS A 68 17.61 9.42 -12.23
C CYS A 68 16.36 9.52 -13.11
N SER A 69 15.73 8.37 -13.36
CA SER A 69 14.45 8.29 -14.09
C SER A 69 13.51 7.33 -13.39
N LEU A 70 12.22 7.65 -13.42
CA LEU A 70 11.16 6.75 -12.96
C LEU A 70 10.59 6.05 -14.19
N VAL A 71 10.56 4.72 -14.17
CA VAL A 71 10.08 3.90 -15.29
C VAL A 71 8.98 2.99 -14.78
N LYS A 72 7.84 2.99 -15.48
CA LYS A 72 6.75 2.03 -15.23
C LYS A 72 7.11 0.71 -15.92
N ILE A 73 7.25 -0.37 -15.14
CA ILE A 73 7.41 -1.71 -15.68
C ILE A 73 6.02 -2.19 -16.11
N LEU A 74 5.83 -2.27 -17.43
CA LEU A 74 4.60 -2.74 -18.07
C LEU A 74 4.67 -4.26 -18.25
N ASP A 75 4.94 -5.02 -17.19
CA ASP A 75 4.74 -6.47 -17.26
C ASP A 75 3.32 -6.75 -16.80
N ALA A 76 2.49 -7.26 -17.71
CA ALA A 76 1.07 -7.45 -17.50
C ALA A 76 0.74 -8.43 -16.35
N ASP A 77 1.72 -9.25 -15.96
CA ASP A 77 1.54 -10.38 -15.04
C ASP A 77 2.07 -10.13 -13.62
N THR A 78 2.82 -9.05 -13.36
CA THR A 78 3.49 -8.83 -12.05
C THR A 78 2.81 -7.78 -11.16
N SER A 79 2.30 -6.69 -11.73
CA SER A 79 1.39 -5.72 -11.08
C SER A 79 1.19 -4.49 -11.97
N PRO A 80 -0.03 -3.94 -12.11
CA PRO A 80 -0.29 -2.72 -12.90
C PRO A 80 0.43 -1.46 -12.39
N ARG A 81 1.09 -1.53 -11.23
CA ARG A 81 1.67 -0.41 -10.48
C ARG A 81 3.17 -0.56 -10.17
N CYS A 82 3.89 -1.40 -10.91
CA CYS A 82 5.33 -1.52 -10.72
C CYS A 82 6.05 -0.30 -11.33
N ILE A 83 6.50 0.65 -10.49
CA ILE A 83 7.35 1.77 -10.90
C ILE A 83 8.72 1.59 -10.26
N VAL A 84 9.77 1.65 -11.08
CA VAL A 84 11.15 1.53 -10.63
C VAL A 84 11.90 2.85 -10.81
N LEU A 85 12.78 3.14 -9.86
CA LEU A 85 13.74 4.24 -9.97
C LEU A 85 15.04 3.69 -10.56
N ILE A 86 15.42 4.19 -11.73
CA ILE A 86 16.66 3.83 -12.42
C ILE A 86 17.65 4.98 -12.26
N ALA A 87 18.75 4.72 -11.56
CA ALA A 87 19.89 5.63 -11.47
C ALA A 87 20.98 5.16 -12.44
N THR A 88 21.34 6.02 -13.39
CA THR A 88 22.39 5.75 -14.39
C THR A 88 23.57 6.65 -14.12
N LYS A 89 24.76 6.09 -14.02
CA LYS A 89 26.00 6.87 -13.89
C LYS A 89 26.21 7.68 -15.18
N ALA A 90 26.41 8.98 -15.04
CA ALA A 90 26.73 9.85 -16.17
C ALA A 90 28.09 9.50 -16.79
#